data_AF-F4MYK9-F1
#
_entry.id   AF-F4MYK9-F1
#
_cell.length_a   1.000
_cell.length_b   1.000
_cell.length_c   1.000
_cell.angle_alpha   90.00
_cell.angle_beta   90.00
_cell.angle_gamma   90.00
#
_symmetry.space_group_name_H-M   'P 1'
#
loop_
_entity.id
_entity.type
_entity.pdbx_description
1 polymer ?
#
loop_
_entity_poly.entity_id
_entity_poly.type
_entity_poly.pdbx_seq_one_letter_code
_entity_poly.pdbx_strand_id
1 'polypeptide(L)'
;MNRKDIKHCYPELIYHKEHKTIHPNQWHLKKTTVRHEVEVDASANVENAHKITLGKGTIIAVIDDGFDMGHPEFSREGKIVHPCNLSGVNTDDDPTPGKYDTHGTPCAGVACADGRYGASGVAPEANLMPIRQAGGLGSLDEALAFVWATDNGADVISCSWGPKGSANSDDPRHDVVAALPALTRMAIDYAIDKGRKGKGCVVLLQAVTTMNLSKKMVTPATNRLLLLLLVMTEVSVPFTAITVNHFGALFPVTTLKTPYSSTQRL
;
A
#
# COMPACT_ATOMS: atom_id res chain seq x y z
N MET A 1 -59.50 2.81 5.73
CA MET A 1 -58.72 1.99 6.68
C MET A 1 -58.35 2.88 7.86
N ASN A 2 -59.10 2.84 8.97
CA ASN A 2 -58.79 3.60 10.17
C ASN A 2 -59.04 2.69 11.38
N ARG A 3 -58.06 1.81 11.62
CA ARG A 3 -58.11 0.78 12.65
C ARG A 3 -57.49 1.36 13.94
N LYS A 4 -58.31 1.50 14.98
CA LYS A 4 -57.95 2.16 16.25
C LYS A 4 -56.93 1.39 17.09
N ASP A 5 -56.55 0.19 16.67
CA ASP A 5 -55.67 -0.73 17.38
C ASP A 5 -54.23 -0.76 16.83
N ILE A 6 -53.94 -0.04 15.74
CA ILE A 6 -52.58 0.12 15.23
C ILE A 6 -52.00 1.43 15.79
N LYS A 7 -51.03 1.31 16.71
CA LYS A 7 -50.33 2.47 17.33
C LYS A 7 -49.27 3.09 16.41
N HIS A 8 -48.58 2.27 15.63
CA HIS A 8 -47.55 2.70 14.69
C HIS A 8 -47.58 1.83 13.45
N CYS A 9 -47.38 2.44 12.29
CA CYS A 9 -47.13 1.77 11.03
C CYS A 9 -45.98 2.51 10.35
N TYR A 10 -44.83 1.87 10.26
CA TYR A 10 -43.68 2.39 9.53
C TYR A 10 -43.41 1.48 8.34
N PRO A 11 -43.06 2.03 7.17
CA PRO A 11 -42.53 1.21 6.09
C PRO A 11 -41.26 0.51 6.57
N GLU A 12 -41.03 -0.72 6.09
CA GLU A 12 -39.76 -1.41 6.29
C GLU A 12 -38.62 -0.54 5.73
N LEU A 13 -37.60 -0.28 6.55
CA LEU A 13 -36.37 0.36 6.12
C LEU A 13 -35.53 -0.66 5.34
N ILE A 14 -35.74 -0.71 4.03
CA ILE A 14 -34.91 -1.51 3.12
C ILE A 14 -33.61 -0.73 2.84
N TYR A 15 -32.52 -1.12 3.50
CA TYR A 15 -31.19 -0.66 3.14
C TYR A 15 -30.67 -1.50 1.97
N HIS A 16 -30.54 -0.89 0.80
CA HIS A 16 -29.77 -1.51 -0.28
C HIS A 16 -28.29 -1.52 0.14
N LYS A 17 -27.71 -2.72 0.27
CA LYS A 17 -26.27 -2.85 0.47
C LYS A 17 -25.60 -2.36 -0.80
N GLU A 18 -24.92 -1.22 -0.72
CA GLU A 18 -24.10 -0.76 -1.84
C GLU A 18 -23.02 -1.81 -2.12
N HIS A 19 -23.02 -2.32 -3.35
CA HIS A 19 -22.03 -3.30 -3.77
C HIS A 19 -20.68 -2.61 -3.85
N LYS A 20 -19.70 -3.15 -3.11
CA LYS A 20 -18.30 -2.78 -3.31
C LYS A 20 -17.88 -3.24 -4.69
N THR A 21 -17.45 -2.32 -5.54
CA THR A 21 -17.11 -2.64 -6.93
C THR A 21 -15.76 -2.08 -7.32
N ILE A 22 -14.97 -2.90 -8.04
CA ILE A 22 -13.79 -2.42 -8.73
C ILE A 22 -14.25 -1.53 -9.88
N HIS A 23 -13.83 -0.26 -9.84
CA HIS A 23 -14.21 0.71 -10.85
C HIS A 23 -13.71 0.26 -12.25
N PRO A 24 -14.48 0.49 -13.33
CA PRO A 24 -14.12 0.01 -14.67
C PRO A 24 -12.69 0.39 -15.10
N ASN A 25 -12.24 1.62 -14.84
CA ASN A 25 -10.91 2.06 -15.27
C ASN A 25 -9.73 1.53 -14.43
N GLN A 26 -9.96 0.75 -13.36
CA GLN A 26 -8.90 0.21 -12.50
C GLN A 26 -8.30 -1.08 -13.10
N TRP A 27 -7.60 -0.93 -14.23
CA TRP A 27 -6.94 -2.02 -14.96
C TRP A 27 -5.98 -2.85 -14.10
N HIS A 28 -5.40 -2.23 -13.08
CA HIS A 28 -4.48 -2.89 -12.16
C HIS A 28 -5.17 -3.91 -11.23
N LEU A 29 -6.50 -3.81 -11.03
CA LEU A 29 -7.28 -4.74 -10.19
C LEU A 29 -8.01 -5.82 -10.99
N LYS A 30 -8.39 -5.51 -12.23
CA LYS A 30 -9.09 -6.44 -13.13
C LYS A 30 -8.77 -6.16 -14.59
N LYS A 31 -8.94 -7.17 -15.44
CA LYS A 31 -8.95 -6.97 -16.89
C LYS A 31 -9.98 -5.91 -17.24
N THR A 32 -9.60 -4.93 -18.07
CA THR A 32 -10.50 -3.84 -18.44
C THR A 32 -10.22 -3.30 -19.83
N THR A 33 -11.19 -2.57 -20.38
CA THR A 33 -11.03 -1.76 -21.58
C THR A 33 -10.87 -0.30 -21.16
N VAL A 34 -9.65 0.24 -21.31
CA VAL A 34 -9.36 1.63 -21.03
C VAL A 34 -9.79 2.49 -22.23
N ARG A 35 -10.54 3.56 -21.97
CA ARG A 35 -11.01 4.53 -22.99
C ARG A 35 -11.80 3.91 -24.16
N HIS A 36 -12.44 2.75 -23.96
CA HIS A 36 -13.22 2.02 -24.98
C HIS A 36 -12.42 1.52 -26.20
N GLU A 37 -11.09 1.59 -26.16
CA GLU A 37 -10.24 1.29 -27.32
C GLU A 37 -9.15 0.25 -27.01
N VAL A 38 -8.66 0.22 -25.77
CA VAL A 38 -7.52 -0.64 -25.40
C VAL A 38 -7.93 -1.64 -24.32
N GLU A 39 -7.94 -2.93 -24.66
CA GLU A 39 -8.01 -3.98 -23.66
C GLU A 39 -6.67 -4.13 -22.94
N VAL A 40 -6.69 -4.08 -21.62
CA VAL A 40 -5.54 -4.28 -20.75
C VAL A 40 -5.80 -5.52 -19.90
N ASP A 41 -5.00 -6.56 -20.11
CA ASP A 41 -5.02 -7.83 -19.38
C ASP A 41 -3.68 -8.05 -18.64
N ALA A 42 -3.33 -7.07 -17.81
CA ALA A 42 -2.10 -7.03 -17.01
C ALA A 42 -2.40 -6.73 -15.53
N SER A 43 -3.56 -7.20 -15.06
CA SER A 43 -4.03 -6.94 -13.70
C SER A 43 -3.35 -7.84 -12.65
N ALA A 44 -3.38 -7.43 -11.39
CA ALA A 44 -2.98 -8.28 -10.26
C ALA A 44 -4.02 -9.35 -9.88
N ASN A 45 -5.04 -9.58 -10.73
CA ASN A 45 -6.10 -10.56 -10.53
C ASN A 45 -6.90 -10.38 -9.22
N VAL A 46 -7.05 -9.12 -8.78
CA VAL A 46 -7.70 -8.77 -7.51
C VAL A 46 -9.20 -9.09 -7.53
N GLU A 47 -9.84 -9.01 -8.69
CA GLU A 47 -11.25 -9.43 -8.84
C GLU A 47 -11.53 -10.87 -8.39
N ASN A 48 -10.57 -11.78 -8.58
CA ASN A 48 -10.70 -13.16 -8.14
C ASN A 48 -10.39 -13.30 -6.65
N ALA A 49 -9.45 -12.51 -6.12
CA ALA A 49 -9.21 -12.43 -4.68
C ALA A 49 -10.44 -11.91 -3.93
N HIS A 50 -11.14 -10.91 -4.47
CA HIS A 50 -12.37 -10.34 -3.89
C HIS A 50 -13.52 -11.34 -3.76
N LYS A 51 -13.54 -12.41 -4.57
CA LYS A 51 -14.49 -13.53 -4.43
C LYS A 51 -14.22 -14.38 -3.19
N ILE A 52 -13.00 -14.33 -2.64
CA ILE A 52 -12.55 -15.12 -1.49
C ILE A 52 -12.49 -14.24 -0.23
N THR A 53 -11.92 -13.04 -0.33
CA THR A 53 -11.74 -12.11 0.80
C THR A 53 -11.62 -10.67 0.33
N LEU A 54 -12.05 -9.74 1.19
CA LEU A 54 -11.90 -8.30 1.00
C LEU A 54 -10.91 -7.67 1.99
N GLY A 55 -10.20 -8.48 2.78
CA GLY A 55 -9.20 -8.02 3.76
C GLY A 55 -9.77 -7.60 5.12
N LYS A 56 -10.98 -8.04 5.47
CA LYS A 56 -11.61 -7.73 6.77
C LYS A 56 -10.74 -8.16 7.95
N GLY A 57 -10.60 -7.26 8.93
CA GLY A 57 -9.83 -7.52 10.15
C GLY A 57 -8.33 -7.31 10.02
N THR A 58 -7.85 -6.90 8.85
CA THR A 58 -6.47 -6.49 8.61
C THR A 58 -6.31 -4.99 8.81
N ILE A 59 -5.28 -4.57 9.54
CA ILE A 59 -4.88 -3.16 9.65
C ILE A 59 -3.72 -2.88 8.71
N ILE A 60 -3.89 -1.94 7.77
CA ILE A 60 -2.85 -1.48 6.84
C ILE A 60 -2.41 -0.08 7.28
N ALA A 61 -1.19 0.01 7.81
CA ALA A 61 -0.52 1.27 8.05
C ALA A 61 0.08 1.81 6.74
N VAL A 62 -0.25 3.06 6.42
CA VAL A 62 0.37 3.79 5.30
C VAL A 62 1.13 4.95 5.90
N ILE A 63 2.46 4.93 5.75
CA ILE A 63 3.35 5.99 6.25
C ILE A 63 3.69 6.90 5.06
N ASP A 64 3.14 8.11 5.02
CA ASP A 64 3.24 8.99 3.85
C ASP A 64 3.01 10.48 4.19
N ASP A 65 2.91 11.38 3.21
CA ASP A 65 2.89 12.84 3.40
C ASP A 65 1.59 13.41 4.00
N GLY A 66 0.47 12.67 3.94
CA GLY A 66 -0.81 13.09 4.53
C GLY A 66 -2.03 12.41 3.91
N PHE A 67 -3.14 12.48 4.63
CA PHE A 67 -4.34 11.70 4.32
C PHE A 67 -5.63 12.54 4.47
N ASP A 68 -6.40 12.63 3.40
CA ASP A 68 -7.76 13.18 3.44
C ASP A 68 -8.69 12.19 4.13
N MET A 69 -8.84 12.34 5.45
CA MET A 69 -9.72 11.51 6.27
C MET A 69 -11.21 11.74 5.96
N GLY A 70 -11.56 12.86 5.31
CA GLY A 70 -12.93 13.17 4.88
C GLY A 70 -13.30 12.53 3.55
N HIS A 71 -12.37 11.87 2.87
CA HIS A 71 -12.61 11.26 1.57
C HIS A 71 -13.74 10.20 1.66
N PRO A 72 -14.74 10.19 0.74
CA PRO A 72 -15.88 9.28 0.82
C PRO A 72 -15.49 7.79 0.89
N GLU A 73 -14.43 7.37 0.20
CA GLU A 73 -13.91 6.00 0.26
C GLU A 73 -13.30 5.59 1.61
N PHE A 74 -13.10 6.54 2.54
CA PHE A 74 -12.64 6.26 3.91
C PHE A 74 -13.70 6.55 4.98
N SER A 75 -14.92 6.93 4.58
CA SER A 75 -16.00 7.37 5.47
C SER A 75 -16.71 6.25 6.24
N ARG A 76 -16.50 4.98 5.86
CA ARG A 76 -17.11 3.84 6.55
C ARG A 76 -16.70 3.83 8.02
N GLU A 77 -17.66 3.61 8.91
CA GLU A 77 -17.38 3.53 10.35
C GLU A 77 -16.26 2.50 10.65
N GLY A 78 -15.30 2.93 11.47
CA GLY A 78 -14.11 2.15 11.83
C GLY A 78 -13.11 1.96 10.69
N LYS A 79 -13.29 2.55 9.50
CA LYS A 79 -12.35 2.41 8.38
C LYS A 79 -10.99 2.98 8.70
N ILE A 80 -10.92 4.15 9.30
CA ILE A 80 -9.68 4.77 9.79
C ILE A 80 -9.50 4.38 11.26
N VAL A 81 -8.29 3.92 11.61
CA VAL A 81 -7.91 3.53 12.97
C VAL A 81 -6.53 4.08 13.30
N HIS A 82 -6.33 4.56 14.53
CA HIS A 82 -5.04 5.07 15.03
C HIS A 82 -4.34 6.08 14.08
N PRO A 83 -5.05 7.11 13.56
CA PRO A 83 -4.43 8.14 12.75
C PRO A 83 -3.36 8.88 13.56
N CYS A 84 -2.25 9.24 12.92
CA CYS A 84 -1.17 9.95 13.60
C CYS A 84 -0.40 10.84 12.63
N ASN A 85 0.06 11.97 13.13
CA ASN A 85 0.98 12.87 12.48
C ASN A 85 2.29 12.89 13.26
N LEU A 86 3.37 12.51 12.59
CA LEU A 86 4.74 12.51 13.10
C LEU A 86 5.62 13.50 12.34
N SER A 87 5.01 14.46 11.64
CA SER A 87 5.74 15.43 10.82
C SER A 87 6.26 16.61 11.66
N GLY A 88 7.54 16.55 12.03
CA GLY A 88 8.24 17.66 12.71
C GLY A 88 8.01 17.67 14.23
N VAL A 89 7.90 18.88 14.82
CA VAL A 89 7.77 19.04 16.29
C VAL A 89 6.34 18.90 16.82
N ASN A 90 5.34 18.91 15.93
CA ASN A 90 3.93 18.81 16.28
C ASN A 90 3.45 17.40 15.96
N THR A 91 3.56 16.52 16.95
CA THR A 91 2.99 15.18 16.89
C THR A 91 1.58 15.18 17.47
N ASP A 92 0.59 14.76 16.69
CA ASP A 92 -0.82 14.68 17.09
C ASP A 92 -1.55 13.56 16.32
N ASP A 93 -2.86 13.45 16.50
CA ASP A 93 -3.70 12.44 15.83
C ASP A 93 -4.27 12.95 14.49
N ASP A 94 -3.78 14.08 13.95
CA ASP A 94 -4.31 14.73 12.74
C ASP A 94 -3.36 14.59 11.53
N PRO A 95 -3.50 13.53 10.72
CA PRO A 95 -2.70 13.30 9.52
C PRO A 95 -3.18 14.11 8.30
N THR A 96 -3.97 15.16 8.49
CA THR A 96 -4.48 15.99 7.39
C THR A 96 -3.34 16.53 6.53
N PRO A 97 -3.44 16.43 5.19
CA PRO A 97 -2.38 16.87 4.28
C PRO A 97 -2.23 18.39 4.30
N GLY A 98 -0.98 18.86 4.28
CA GLY A 98 -0.65 20.23 3.95
C GLY A 98 -0.82 20.54 2.46
N LYS A 99 -0.61 21.80 2.07
CA LYS A 99 -0.80 22.28 0.69
C LYS A 99 -0.04 21.48 -0.38
N TYR A 100 1.10 20.90 -0.04
CA TYR A 100 1.98 20.18 -0.96
C TYR A 100 1.96 18.66 -0.76
N ASP A 101 1.21 18.18 0.24
CA ASP A 101 1.12 16.76 0.58
C ASP A 101 0.01 16.16 -0.30
N THR A 102 0.39 15.39 -1.31
CA THR A 102 -0.54 14.87 -2.34
C THR A 102 -0.44 13.38 -2.57
N HIS A 103 0.44 12.68 -1.83
CA HIS A 103 0.85 11.31 -2.15
C HIS A 103 0.20 10.24 -1.26
N GLY A 104 -0.02 10.52 0.03
CA GLY A 104 -0.54 9.55 0.98
C GLY A 104 -1.97 9.10 0.71
N THR A 105 -2.87 10.03 0.36
CA THR A 105 -4.28 9.71 0.05
C THR A 105 -4.41 8.75 -1.15
N PRO A 106 -3.77 8.99 -2.30
CA PRO A 106 -3.72 8.01 -3.39
C PRO A 106 -3.15 6.64 -2.98
N CYS A 107 -2.05 6.61 -2.20
CA CYS A 107 -1.45 5.36 -1.72
C CYS A 107 -2.43 4.55 -0.85
N ALA A 108 -3.10 5.21 0.09
CA ALA A 108 -4.15 4.60 0.91
C ALA A 108 -5.34 4.10 0.06
N GLY A 109 -5.68 4.84 -1.00
CA GLY A 109 -6.75 4.49 -1.91
C GLY A 109 -6.48 3.18 -2.65
N VAL A 110 -5.27 3.03 -3.22
CA VAL A 110 -4.85 1.78 -3.88
C VAL A 110 -4.86 0.61 -2.90
N ALA A 111 -4.42 0.82 -1.66
CA ALA A 111 -4.41 -0.23 -0.65
C ALA A 111 -5.83 -0.65 -0.23
N CYS A 112 -6.70 0.30 0.09
CA CYS A 112 -7.92 -0.01 0.81
C CYS A 112 -9.11 0.94 0.60
N ALA A 113 -9.23 1.68 -0.51
CA ALA A 113 -10.49 2.39 -0.79
C ALA A 113 -11.71 1.44 -0.70
N ASP A 114 -12.82 1.89 -0.11
CA ASP A 114 -13.96 1.04 0.28
C ASP A 114 -14.70 0.41 -0.91
N GLY A 115 -14.56 0.99 -2.11
CA GLY A 115 -15.19 0.52 -3.34
C GLY A 115 -16.63 0.97 -3.48
N ARG A 116 -17.06 2.00 -2.73
CA ARG A 116 -18.47 2.46 -2.68
C ARG A 116 -18.72 3.73 -3.49
N TYR A 117 -17.72 4.58 -3.64
CA TYR A 117 -17.85 5.93 -4.20
C TYR A 117 -16.99 6.17 -5.45
N GLY A 118 -16.59 5.09 -6.13
CA GLY A 118 -15.91 5.15 -7.43
C GLY A 118 -14.45 4.71 -7.44
N ALA A 119 -13.86 4.31 -6.32
CA ALA A 119 -12.54 3.68 -6.29
C ALA A 119 -12.50 2.49 -5.33
N SER A 120 -11.93 1.37 -5.74
CA SER A 120 -11.69 0.21 -4.87
C SER A 120 -10.21 0.03 -4.58
N GLY A 121 -9.87 -0.28 -3.34
CA GLY A 121 -8.54 -0.76 -3.00
C GLY A 121 -8.38 -2.25 -3.24
N VAL A 122 -7.16 -2.76 -3.09
CA VAL A 122 -6.89 -4.21 -3.08
C VAL A 122 -7.63 -4.90 -1.94
N ALA A 123 -7.67 -4.27 -0.76
CA ALA A 123 -8.33 -4.78 0.44
C ALA A 123 -9.40 -3.79 0.95
N PRO A 124 -10.58 -3.70 0.29
CA PRO A 124 -11.57 -2.68 0.59
C PRO A 124 -12.22 -2.84 1.98
N GLU A 125 -12.14 -4.01 2.62
CA GLU A 125 -12.61 -4.21 4.00
C GLU A 125 -11.54 -4.04 5.08
N ALA A 126 -10.26 -3.88 4.72
CA ALA A 126 -9.20 -3.57 5.67
C ALA A 126 -9.40 -2.20 6.33
N ASN A 127 -8.77 -2.01 7.48
CA ASN A 127 -8.73 -0.73 8.20
C ASN A 127 -7.45 0.02 7.80
N LEU A 128 -7.56 1.32 7.57
CA LEU A 128 -6.47 2.24 7.27
C LEU A 128 -5.91 2.81 8.57
N MET A 129 -4.60 2.72 8.75
CA MET A 129 -3.86 3.47 9.77
C MET A 129 -3.00 4.52 9.07
N PRO A 130 -3.50 5.77 8.93
CA PRO A 130 -2.78 6.83 8.26
C PRO A 130 -1.73 7.43 9.18
N ILE A 131 -0.46 7.38 8.78
CA ILE A 131 0.67 7.93 9.54
C ILE A 131 1.35 8.99 8.69
N ARG A 132 1.14 10.25 9.04
CA ARG A 132 1.68 11.40 8.30
C ARG A 132 3.12 11.71 8.67
N GLN A 133 3.98 11.82 7.67
CA GLN A 133 5.40 12.16 7.78
C GLN A 133 5.82 13.01 6.55
N ALA A 134 5.46 14.30 6.54
CA ALA A 134 5.70 15.22 5.42
C ALA A 134 7.08 15.91 5.45
N GLY A 135 7.70 16.05 6.63
CA GLY A 135 8.86 16.92 6.91
C GLY A 135 10.22 16.50 6.34
N GLY A 136 10.27 15.63 5.32
CA GLY A 136 11.50 14.96 4.91
C GLY A 136 11.86 13.84 5.88
N LEU A 137 12.15 12.67 5.34
CA LEU A 137 12.29 11.45 6.12
C LEU A 137 13.61 11.45 6.92
N GLY A 138 13.58 12.01 8.12
CA GLY A 138 14.64 11.84 9.10
C GLY A 138 14.59 10.43 9.67
N SER A 139 15.74 9.79 9.88
CA SER A 139 15.80 8.40 10.39
C SER A 139 15.14 8.19 11.77
N LEU A 140 14.99 9.26 12.56
CA LEU A 140 14.25 9.20 13.84
C LEU A 140 12.74 9.15 13.59
N ASP A 141 12.21 10.05 12.76
CA ASP A 141 10.79 10.13 12.47
C ASP A 141 10.31 8.85 11.75
N GLU A 142 11.11 8.33 10.81
CA GLU A 142 10.86 7.02 10.18
C GLU A 142 10.77 5.91 11.23
N ALA A 143 11.74 5.86 12.16
CA ALA A 143 11.76 4.84 13.20
C ALA A 143 10.54 4.94 14.13
N LEU A 144 10.14 6.15 14.51
CA LEU A 144 8.94 6.40 15.32
C LEU A 144 7.67 5.98 14.58
N ALA A 145 7.57 6.20 13.28
CA ALA A 145 6.43 5.77 12.47
C ALA A 145 6.29 4.24 12.42
N PHE A 146 7.40 3.51 12.23
CA PHE A 146 7.39 2.05 12.27
C PHE A 146 7.00 1.51 13.66
N VAL A 147 7.51 2.12 14.74
CA VAL A 147 7.15 1.74 16.11
C VAL A 147 5.67 2.02 16.38
N TRP A 148 5.17 3.21 16.04
CA TRP A 148 3.77 3.57 16.18
C TRP A 148 2.85 2.57 15.47
N ALA A 149 3.16 2.25 14.21
CA ALA A 149 2.40 1.29 13.43
C ALA A 149 2.37 -0.09 14.11
N THR A 150 3.53 -0.56 14.59
CA THR A 150 3.68 -1.87 15.23
C THR A 150 2.89 -1.94 16.53
N ASP A 151 3.05 -0.93 17.40
CA ASP A 151 2.44 -0.90 18.73
C ASP A 151 0.92 -0.73 18.66
N ASN A 152 0.42 -0.02 17.65
CA ASN A 152 -1.01 0.11 17.37
C ASN A 152 -1.57 -1.04 16.51
N GLY A 153 -0.80 -2.12 16.33
CA GLY A 153 -1.31 -3.38 15.80
C GLY A 153 -1.44 -3.48 14.29
N ALA A 154 -0.67 -2.70 13.52
CA ALA A 154 -0.62 -2.84 12.07
C ALA A 154 -0.26 -4.28 11.66
N ASP A 155 -0.99 -4.83 10.69
CA ASP A 155 -0.64 -6.11 10.07
C ASP A 155 0.35 -5.91 8.91
N VAL A 156 0.12 -4.85 8.14
CA VAL A 156 0.91 -4.46 6.98
C VAL A 156 1.34 -3.02 7.16
N ILE A 157 2.60 -2.71 6.86
CA ILE A 157 3.15 -1.36 6.84
C ILE A 157 3.61 -1.07 5.41
N SER A 158 3.06 -0.02 4.81
CA SER A 158 3.32 0.39 3.43
C SER A 158 4.01 1.75 3.41
N CYS A 159 5.17 1.80 2.74
CA CYS A 159 5.99 3.00 2.58
C CYS A 159 6.31 3.20 1.10
N SER A 160 5.66 4.18 0.48
CA SER A 160 5.84 4.51 -0.94
C SER A 160 6.93 5.57 -1.14
N TRP A 161 8.01 5.45 -0.38
CA TRP A 161 9.13 6.38 -0.39
C TRP A 161 10.44 5.63 -0.22
N GLY A 162 11.54 6.32 -0.51
CA GLY A 162 12.87 5.74 -0.47
C GLY A 162 13.96 6.81 -0.55
N PRO A 163 15.23 6.41 -0.55
CA PRO A 163 16.35 7.33 -0.67
C PRO A 163 16.22 8.17 -1.95
N LYS A 164 16.66 9.43 -1.89
CA LYS A 164 16.70 10.32 -3.05
C LYS A 164 17.59 9.73 -4.14
N GLY A 165 16.97 9.03 -5.08
CA GLY A 165 17.58 8.53 -6.31
C GLY A 165 17.29 9.42 -7.49
N SER A 166 17.93 9.14 -8.63
CA SER A 166 17.50 9.68 -9.90
C SER A 166 16.66 8.65 -10.63
N ALA A 167 15.49 9.06 -11.15
CA ALA A 167 14.72 8.24 -12.08
C ALA A 167 15.34 8.20 -13.48
N ASN A 168 16.36 9.03 -13.74
CA ASN A 168 17.12 9.00 -14.97
C ASN A 168 18.23 7.95 -14.87
N SER A 169 18.20 6.95 -15.75
CA SER A 169 19.24 5.91 -15.85
C SER A 169 20.62 6.47 -16.16
N ASP A 170 20.68 7.65 -16.79
CA ASP A 170 21.92 8.29 -17.20
C ASP A 170 22.51 9.21 -16.12
N ASP A 171 21.83 9.36 -14.98
CA ASP A 171 22.33 10.14 -13.84
C ASP A 171 23.32 9.30 -13.03
N PRO A 172 24.54 9.80 -12.74
CA PRO A 172 25.50 9.10 -11.89
C PRO A 172 24.96 8.72 -10.50
N ARG A 173 23.87 9.35 -10.05
CA ARG A 173 23.18 9.03 -8.79
C ARG A 173 22.23 7.84 -8.91
N HIS A 174 21.99 7.31 -10.11
CA HIS A 174 21.15 6.15 -10.37
C HIS A 174 21.71 4.86 -9.75
N ASP A 175 23.03 4.75 -9.61
CA ASP A 175 23.67 3.56 -9.03
C ASP A 175 24.07 3.73 -7.56
N VAL A 176 23.67 4.85 -6.93
CA VAL A 176 24.03 5.14 -5.54
C VAL A 176 23.20 4.28 -4.58
N VAL A 177 23.84 3.27 -4.02
CA VAL A 177 23.25 2.45 -2.96
C VAL A 177 23.26 3.22 -1.64
N ALA A 178 22.10 3.71 -1.23
CA ALA A 178 21.92 4.28 0.10
C ALA A 178 21.72 3.16 1.14
N ALA A 179 22.54 3.16 2.18
CA ALA A 179 22.31 2.29 3.33
C ALA A 179 21.11 2.80 4.14
N LEU A 180 20.26 1.88 4.61
CA LEU A 180 19.23 2.21 5.58
C LEU A 180 19.89 2.71 6.88
N PRO A 181 19.50 3.88 7.40
CA PRO A 181 19.97 4.36 8.69
C PRO A 181 19.71 3.32 9.79
N ALA A 182 20.61 3.25 10.78
CA ALA A 182 20.54 2.23 11.83
C ALA A 182 19.23 2.30 12.64
N LEU A 183 18.74 3.52 12.93
CA LEU A 183 17.47 3.71 13.64
C LEU A 183 16.28 3.15 12.86
N THR A 184 16.15 3.53 11.59
CA THR A 184 15.12 3.01 10.68
C THR A 184 15.18 1.49 10.60
N ARG A 185 16.40 0.94 10.43
CA ARG A 185 16.60 -0.52 10.39
C ARG A 185 16.14 -1.20 11.67
N MET A 186 16.52 -0.69 12.84
CA MET A 186 16.12 -1.27 14.13
C MET A 186 14.60 -1.22 14.32
N ALA A 187 13.93 -0.17 13.85
CA ALA A 187 12.48 -0.07 13.92
C ALA A 187 11.77 -1.05 12.97
N ILE A 188 12.33 -1.27 11.77
CA ILE A 188 11.86 -2.32 10.86
C ILE A 188 12.05 -3.71 11.49
N ASP A 189 13.22 -3.98 12.08
CA ASP A 189 13.49 -5.24 12.78
C ASP A 189 12.49 -5.44 13.95
N TYR A 190 12.17 -4.37 14.69
CA TYR A 190 11.14 -4.37 15.72
C TYR A 190 9.75 -4.73 15.18
N ALA A 191 9.32 -4.12 14.08
CA ALA A 191 8.04 -4.42 13.42
C ALA A 191 7.96 -5.89 12.98
N ILE A 192 9.05 -6.40 12.41
CA ILE A 192 9.17 -7.78 11.94
C ILE A 192 9.18 -8.77 13.12
N ASP A 193 9.79 -8.44 14.25
CA ASP A 193 9.91 -9.37 15.36
C ASP A 193 8.71 -9.33 16.32
N LYS A 194 8.20 -8.14 16.63
CA LYS A 194 7.18 -7.92 17.66
C LYS A 194 5.77 -7.73 17.11
N GLY A 195 5.66 -7.24 15.88
CA GLY A 195 4.38 -6.99 15.22
C GLY A 195 3.45 -8.19 15.21
N ARG A 196 2.14 -7.92 15.20
CA ARG A 196 1.09 -8.96 15.12
C ARG A 196 1.23 -10.05 16.18
N LYS A 197 1.49 -9.65 17.43
CA LYS A 197 1.70 -10.53 18.59
C LYS A 197 2.86 -11.52 18.37
N GLY A 198 3.96 -11.02 17.81
CA GLY A 198 5.13 -11.82 17.51
C GLY A 198 5.02 -12.69 16.25
N LYS A 199 4.09 -12.41 15.33
CA LYS A 199 4.10 -13.00 13.98
C LYS A 199 4.91 -12.17 12.97
N GLY A 200 5.13 -10.90 13.27
CA GLY A 200 5.81 -9.92 12.44
C GLY A 200 4.87 -9.20 11.48
N CYS A 201 4.94 -7.87 11.47
CA CYS A 201 4.32 -7.03 10.44
C CYS A 201 4.91 -7.37 9.07
N VAL A 202 4.08 -7.34 8.04
CA VAL A 202 4.56 -7.35 6.65
C VAL A 202 4.95 -5.92 6.29
N VAL A 203 6.24 -5.68 6.05
CA VAL A 203 6.74 -4.35 5.68
C VAL A 203 6.96 -4.31 4.17
N LEU A 204 6.37 -3.31 3.52
CA LEU A 204 6.43 -3.03 2.09
C LEU A 204 7.12 -1.69 1.86
N LEU A 205 8.28 -1.73 1.22
CA LEU A 205 9.01 -0.53 0.80
C LEU A 205 8.99 -0.44 -0.73
N GLN A 206 8.90 0.78 -1.27
CA GLN A 206 9.10 1.00 -2.70
C GLN A 206 10.55 0.67 -3.09
N ALA A 207 10.71 -0.13 -4.13
CA ALA A 207 12.01 -0.30 -4.77
C ALA A 207 12.31 0.93 -5.63
N VAL A 208 13.35 1.67 -5.27
CA VAL A 208 14.05 2.54 -6.22
C VAL A 208 15.14 1.69 -6.87
N THR A 209 15.41 1.84 -8.18
CA THR A 209 16.51 1.14 -8.88
C THR A 209 17.88 1.31 -8.21
N THR A 210 18.01 2.34 -7.36
CA THR A 210 19.18 2.67 -6.55
C THR A 210 19.28 1.88 -5.23
N MET A 211 18.21 1.20 -4.77
CA MET A 211 18.20 0.43 -3.52
C MET A 211 18.66 -1.02 -3.76
N ASN A 212 19.97 -1.25 -3.72
CA ASN A 212 20.51 -2.61 -3.67
C ASN A 212 20.39 -3.20 -2.25
N LEU A 213 19.18 -3.63 -1.87
CA LEU A 213 18.94 -4.28 -0.58
C LEU A 213 19.34 -5.77 -0.56
N SER A 214 19.89 -6.29 -1.66
CA SER A 214 20.11 -7.73 -1.90
C SER A 214 21.19 -8.39 -1.02
N LYS A 215 21.93 -7.64 -0.19
CA LYS A 215 23.08 -8.21 0.57
C LYS A 215 23.06 -8.07 2.09
N LYS A 216 22.15 -7.31 2.71
CA LYS A 216 22.31 -6.99 4.16
C LYS A 216 21.07 -6.97 5.06
N MET A 217 19.88 -7.29 4.56
CA MET A 217 18.65 -7.36 5.38
C MET A 217 18.02 -8.75 5.41
N VAL A 218 18.86 -9.78 5.49
CA VAL A 218 18.47 -11.03 6.14
C VAL A 218 18.94 -10.87 7.58
N THR A 219 18.03 -10.62 8.52
CA THR A 219 18.37 -10.73 9.94
C THR A 219 18.69 -12.20 10.23
N PRO A 220 19.86 -12.54 10.79
CA PRO A 220 20.27 -13.94 10.96
C PRO A 220 19.42 -14.73 11.97
N ALA A 221 18.46 -14.10 12.65
CA ALA A 221 17.82 -14.67 13.84
C ALA A 221 16.34 -15.04 13.65
N THR A 222 15.63 -14.47 12.68
CA THR A 222 14.17 -14.65 12.58
C THR A 222 13.78 -14.82 11.11
N ASN A 223 13.36 -16.03 10.74
CA ASN A 223 12.77 -16.39 9.44
C ASN A 223 11.52 -15.55 9.12
N ARG A 224 11.65 -14.26 8.82
CA ARG A 224 10.53 -13.32 8.65
C ARG A 224 10.75 -12.38 7.47
N LEU A 225 9.65 -12.09 6.78
CA LEU A 225 9.62 -11.62 5.38
C LEU A 225 9.53 -10.09 5.31
N LEU A 226 10.57 -9.45 4.77
CA LEU A 226 10.52 -8.10 4.19
C LEU A 226 10.22 -8.25 2.70
N LEU A 227 9.16 -7.62 2.19
CA LEU A 227 8.81 -7.71 0.77
C LEU A 227 9.07 -6.37 0.08
N LEU A 228 10.02 -6.37 -0.85
CA LEU A 228 10.34 -5.23 -1.70
C LEU A 228 9.46 -5.26 -2.95
N LEU A 229 8.71 -4.19 -3.22
CA LEU A 229 7.83 -4.07 -4.39
C LEU A 229 8.46 -3.17 -5.46
N LEU A 230 8.69 -3.73 -6.64
CA LEU A 230 9.06 -3.01 -7.85
C LEU A 230 7.78 -2.59 -8.59
N VAL A 231 7.71 -1.32 -9.00
CA VAL A 231 6.61 -0.80 -9.83
C VAL A 231 6.82 -1.26 -11.28
N MET A 232 5.81 -1.91 -11.87
CA MET A 232 5.80 -2.17 -13.30
C MET A 232 5.27 -0.92 -14.03
N THR A 233 6.06 -0.34 -14.93
CA THR A 233 5.59 0.68 -15.87
C THR A 233 5.50 0.10 -17.27
N GLU A 234 4.66 0.67 -18.14
CA GLU A 234 4.38 0.23 -19.52
C GLU A 234 5.60 0.26 -20.46
N VAL A 235 6.77 0.70 -20.00
CA VAL A 235 7.92 0.90 -20.87
C VAL A 235 8.87 -0.28 -20.74
N SER A 236 8.94 -1.06 -21.81
CA SER A 236 9.89 -2.11 -22.20
C SER A 236 11.30 -2.10 -21.56
N VAL A 237 11.44 -2.34 -20.26
CA VAL A 237 12.70 -2.69 -19.60
C VAL A 237 12.68 -4.16 -19.14
N PRO A 238 13.73 -4.95 -19.43
CA PRO A 238 13.79 -6.35 -19.03
C PRO A 238 13.81 -6.52 -17.50
N PHE A 239 13.08 -7.52 -17.05
CA PHE A 239 12.69 -7.81 -15.66
C PHE A 239 13.77 -8.46 -14.80
N THR A 240 13.76 -8.17 -13.49
CA THR A 240 14.30 -9.04 -12.44
C THR A 240 13.45 -8.89 -11.16
N ALA A 241 12.57 -9.85 -10.86
CA ALA A 241 12.05 -9.99 -9.49
C ALA A 241 13.11 -10.64 -8.62
N ILE A 242 13.45 -10.00 -7.51
CA ILE A 242 14.22 -10.65 -6.44
C ILE A 242 13.23 -11.09 -5.38
N THR A 243 12.78 -12.35 -5.48
CA THR A 243 12.11 -13.03 -4.36
C THR A 243 13.21 -13.66 -3.51
N VAL A 244 13.48 -13.12 -2.31
CA VAL A 244 14.38 -13.78 -1.37
C VAL A 244 13.56 -14.77 -0.54
N ASN A 245 13.55 -16.05 -0.91
CA ASN A 245 12.92 -17.11 -0.12
C ASN A 245 13.89 -18.26 0.20
N HIS A 246 14.23 -18.34 1.48
CA HIS A 246 14.59 -19.43 2.41
C HIS A 246 15.32 -20.74 2.01
N PHE A 247 15.68 -21.02 0.76
CA PHE A 247 16.62 -22.12 0.51
C PHE A 247 17.83 -21.55 -0.20
N GLY A 248 19.04 -21.88 0.26
CA GLY A 248 20.31 -21.47 -0.34
C GLY A 248 20.54 -21.98 -1.77
N ALA A 249 19.47 -22.25 -2.53
CA ALA A 249 19.48 -22.40 -3.96
C ALA A 249 19.16 -21.03 -4.59
N LEU A 250 20.16 -20.42 -5.21
CA LEU A 250 19.95 -19.49 -6.30
C LEU A 250 19.16 -20.24 -7.38
N PHE A 251 17.84 -20.07 -7.44
CA PHE A 251 17.12 -20.49 -8.64
C PHE A 251 17.57 -19.58 -9.79
N PRO A 252 17.89 -20.15 -10.98
CA PRO A 252 18.36 -19.36 -12.09
C PRO A 252 17.31 -18.29 -12.44
N VAL A 253 17.80 -17.07 -12.58
CA VAL A 253 17.08 -15.91 -13.14
C VAL A 253 16.37 -16.37 -14.40
N THR A 254 15.05 -16.56 -14.33
CA THR A 254 14.27 -16.88 -15.52
C THR A 254 13.84 -15.56 -16.14
N THR A 255 14.63 -15.10 -17.11
CA THR A 255 14.25 -13.96 -17.94
C THR A 255 13.11 -14.41 -18.85
N LEU A 256 11.86 -14.11 -18.51
CA LEU A 256 10.76 -14.22 -19.47
C LEU A 256 10.90 -13.07 -20.48
N LYS A 257 11.62 -13.32 -21.57
CA LYS A 257 11.54 -12.48 -22.77
C LYS A 257 10.19 -12.77 -23.43
N THR A 258 9.23 -11.87 -23.29
CA THR A 258 8.11 -11.83 -24.22
C THR A 258 8.61 -11.19 -25.53
N PRO A 259 8.48 -11.86 -26.69
CA PRO A 259 8.80 -11.24 -27.96
C PRO A 259 7.62 -10.37 -28.37
N TYR A 260 7.70 -9.06 -28.10
CA TYR A 260 6.82 -8.10 -28.77
C TYR A 260 7.66 -7.26 -29.72
N SER A 261 7.41 -7.41 -31.01
CA SER A 261 8.10 -6.66 -32.05
C SER A 261 7.68 -5.20 -31.99
N SER A 262 8.70 -4.33 -31.93
CA SER A 262 8.56 -2.89 -32.02
C SER A 262 8.10 -2.49 -33.42
N THR A 263 6.80 -2.43 -33.65
CA THR A 263 6.23 -1.77 -34.83
C THR A 263 4.84 -1.24 -34.49
N GLN A 264 4.82 -0.02 -33.94
CA GLN A 264 4.09 1.13 -34.46
C GLN A 264 4.04 2.20 -33.37
N ARG A 265 4.91 3.21 -33.50
CA ARG A 265 4.75 4.51 -32.84
C ARG A 265 3.68 5.28 -33.59
N LEU A 266 2.71 5.83 -32.87
CA LEU A 266 2.11 7.13 -33.14
C LEU A 266 1.92 7.84 -31.79
#